data_AF-A0A2A3AF55-F1
#
_entry.id   AF-A0A2A3AF55-F1
#
_cell.length_a   1.000
_cell.length_b   1.000
_cell.length_c   1.000
_cell.angle_alpha   90.00
_cell.angle_beta   90.00
_cell.angle_gamma   90.00
#
_symmetry.space_group_name_H-M   'P 1'
#
loop_
_entity.id
_entity.type
_entity.pdbx_description
1 polymer ?
#
loop_
_entity_poly.entity_id
_entity_poly.type
_entity_poly.pdbx_seq_one_letter_code
_entity_poly.pdbx_strand_id
1 'polypeptide(L)' 'MTDDQWDLRVCVQCDMPSIANRVLVMAEDMSVSRVYYCPEHGPLSIAVVVDMRAIRARRRGEA' A
#
# COMPACT_ATOMS: atom_id res chain seq x y z
N MET A 1 9.24 -3.39 -15.70
CA MET A 1 9.34 -3.45 -14.23
C MET A 1 8.20 -4.33 -13.79
N THR A 2 8.49 -5.61 -13.51
CA THR A 2 7.51 -6.68 -13.30
C THR A 2 6.84 -6.49 -11.95
N ASP A 3 5.55 -6.18 -11.97
CA ASP A 3 4.66 -6.01 -10.80
C ASP A 3 4.36 -7.34 -10.07
N ASP A 4 5.12 -8.40 -10.40
CA ASP A 4 4.86 -9.79 -10.01
C ASP A 4 5.69 -10.28 -8.82
N GLN A 5 6.43 -9.41 -8.13
CA GLN A 5 6.87 -9.76 -6.77
C GLN A 5 5.64 -9.66 -5.85
N TRP A 6 4.90 -10.76 -5.80
CA TRP A 6 3.97 -11.08 -4.72
C TRP A 6 4.79 -11.20 -3.42
N ASP A 7 5.20 -10.06 -2.88
CA ASP A 7 5.83 -9.95 -1.57
C ASP A 7 4.78 -10.40 -0.56
N LEU A 8 4.86 -11.68 -0.21
CA LEU A 8 4.04 -12.29 0.81
C LEU A 8 4.48 -11.67 2.13
N ARG A 9 3.60 -10.87 2.75
CA ARG A 9 3.88 -10.24 4.06
C ARG A 9 3.22 -11.08 5.14
N VAL A 10 3.97 -11.37 6.19
CA VAL A 10 3.52 -12.19 7.32
C VAL A 10 3.48 -11.31 8.56
N CYS A 11 2.40 -11.41 9.33
CA CYS A 11 2.33 -10.81 10.66
C CYS A 11 2.98 -11.77 11.66
N VAL A 12 4.11 -11.37 12.25
CA VAL A 12 4.81 -12.14 13.28
C VAL A 12 4.35 -11.81 14.70
N GLN A 13 3.37 -10.91 14.85
CA GLN A 13 2.79 -10.52 16.14
C GLN A 13 1.61 -11.43 16.54
N CYS A 14 1.02 -12.16 15.59
CA CYS A 14 0.03 -13.19 15.87
C CYS A 14 0.66 -14.40 16.59
N ASP A 15 -0.08 -15.02 17.50
CA ASP A 15 0.33 -16.26 18.19
C ASP A 15 0.75 -17.36 17.21
N MET A 16 0.06 -17.44 16.07
CA MET A 16 0.49 -18.18 14.89
C MET A 16 0.74 -17.19 13.74
N PRO A 17 1.93 -17.16 13.11
CA PRO A 17 2.20 -16.22 12.03
C PRO A 17 1.15 -16.32 10.91
N SER A 18 0.50 -15.19 10.61
CA SER A 18 -0.61 -15.13 9.66
C SER A 18 -0.19 -14.38 8.40
N ILE A 19 -0.70 -14.84 7.25
CA ILE A 19 -0.50 -14.12 5.98
C ILE A 19 -1.33 -12.84 6.04
N ALA A 20 -0.67 -11.70 5.82
CA ALA A 20 -1.33 -10.41 5.80
C ALA A 20 -2.19 -10.27 4.54
N ASN A 21 -3.40 -9.72 4.72
CA ASN A 21 -4.27 -9.40 3.61
C ASN A 21 -3.75 -8.19 2.84
N ARG A 22 -3.78 -8.27 1.51
CA ARG A 22 -3.47 -7.13 0.64
C ARG A 22 -4.75 -6.39 0.28
N VAL A 23 -4.81 -5.10 0.57
CA VAL A 23 -5.91 -4.23 0.15
C VAL A 23 -5.38 -3.01 -0.59
N LEU A 24 -6.17 -2.50 -1.54
CA LEU A 24 -5.93 -1.23 -2.19
C LEU A 24 -6.88 -0.21 -1.57
N VAL A 25 -6.31 0.88 -1.06
CA VAL A 25 -7.06 1.98 -0.44
C VAL A 25 -6.96 3.19 -1.36
N MET A 26 -8.13 3.73 -1.74
CA MET A 26 -8.24 4.97 -2.49
C MET A 26 -8.56 6.10 -1.53
N ALA A 27 -7.73 7.15 -1.53
CA ALA A 27 -7.97 8.36 -0.76
C ALA A 27 -8.89 9.33 -1.51
N GLU A 28 -9.44 10.31 -0.81
CA GLU A 28 -10.32 11.35 -1.39
C GLU A 28 -9.64 12.15 -2.50
N ASP A 29 -8.32 12.34 -2.42
CA ASP A 29 -7.56 13.03 -3.46
C ASP A 29 -7.27 12.17 -4.71
N MET A 30 -7.86 10.97 -4.76
CA MET A 30 -7.72 9.92 -5.78
C MET A 30 -6.35 9.21 -5.77
N SER A 31 -5.51 9.45 -4.77
CA SER A 31 -4.28 8.67 -4.60
C SER A 31 -4.62 7.23 -4.19
N VAL A 32 -3.81 6.27 -4.64
CA VAL A 32 -4.00 4.85 -4.35
C VAL A 32 -2.80 4.34 -3.58
N SER A 33 -3.06 3.65 -2.48
CA SER A 33 -2.06 2.99 -1.65
C SER A 33 -2.33 1.49 -1.57
N ARG A 34 -1.27 0.71 -1.65
CA ARG A 34 -1.27 -0.72 -1.32
C ARG A 34 -0.97 -0.87 0.16
N VAL A 35 -1.86 -1.54 0.88
CA VAL A 35 -1.73 -1.80 2.32
C VAL A 35 -1.72 -3.30 2.56
N TYR A 36 -0.74 -3.76 3.33
CA TYR A 36 -0.75 -5.08 3.93
C TYR A 36 -1.29 -4.98 5.35
N TYR A 37 -2.33 -5.74 5.64
CA TYR A 37 -3.13 -5.61 6.86
C TYR A 37 -3.31 -6.96 7.55
N CYS A 38 -3.02 -6.99 8.85
CA CYS A 38 -3.38 -8.08 9.74
C CYS A 38 -4.72 -7.72 10.44
N PRO A 39 -5.73 -8.61 10.43
CA PRO A 39 -7.00 -8.37 11.13
C PRO A 39 -6.87 -8.06 12.61
N GLU A 40 -5.85 -8.63 13.26
CA GLU A 40 -5.64 -8.50 14.71
C GLU A 40 -4.77 -7.29 15.07
N HIS A 41 -3.72 -7.04 14.30
CA HIS A 41 -2.68 -6.04 14.64
C HIS A 41 -2.73 -4.77 13.79
N GLY A 42 -3.53 -4.75 12.72
CA GLY A 42 -3.69 -3.60 11.85
C GLY A 42 -2.72 -3.56 10.66
N PRO A 43 -2.42 -2.35 10.13
CA PRO A 43 -1.58 -2.19 8.95
C PRO A 43 -0.11 -2.47 9.26
N LEU A 44 0.50 -3.36 8.48
CA LEU A 44 1.91 -3.77 8.60
C LEU A 44 2.83 -2.98 7.66
N SER A 45 2.32 -2.62 6.49
CA SER A 45 3.09 -1.93 5.45
C SER A 45 2.16 -1.15 4.54
N ILE A 46 2.58 0.04 4.14
CA ILE A 46 1.86 0.94 3.23
C ILE A 46 2.83 1.39 2.15
N ALA A 47 2.43 1.26 0.89
CA ALA A 47 3.17 1.78 -0.25
C ALA A 47 2.22 2.57 -1.15
N VAL A 48 2.57 3.83 -1.45
CA VAL A 48 1.82 4.63 -2.42
C VAL A 48 2.11 4.07 -3.81
N VAL A 49 1.07 3.62 -4.51
CA VAL A 49 1.17 3.07 -5.87
C VAL A 49 0.77 4.10 -6.92
N VAL A 50 -0.14 5.02 -6.57
CA VAL A 50 -0.50 6.18 -7.39
C VAL A 50 -0.54 7.41 -6.50
N ASP A 51 0.38 8.35 -6.73
CA ASP A 51 0.40 9.65 -6.06
C ASP A 51 -0.20 10.72 -6.98
N MET A 52 -1.47 11.06 -6.74
CA MET A 52 -2.17 12.05 -7.55
C MET A 52 -1.66 13.48 -7.33
N ARG A 53 -1.04 13.77 -6.18
CA ARG A 53 -0.45 15.09 -5.91
C ARG A 53 0.81 15.28 -6.73
N ALA A 54 1.70 14.30 -6.71
CA ALA A 54 2.91 14.31 -7.53
C ALA A 54 2.57 14.38 -9.03
N ILE A 55 1.56 13.63 -9.49
CA ILE A 55 1.09 13.71 -10.88
C ILE A 55 0.58 15.11 -11.23
N ARG A 56 -0.23 15.73 -10.35
CA ARG A 56 -0.75 17.09 -10.59
C ARG A 56 0.34 18.14 -10.59
N ALA A 57 1.32 18.07 -9.67
CA ALA A 57 2.46 18.99 -9.62
C ALA A 57 3.29 18.91 -10.91
N ARG A 58 3.59 17.69 -11.38
CA ARG A 58 4.28 17.47 -12.67
C ARG A 58 3.53 18.08 -13.85
N ARG A 59 2.19 18.00 -13.86
CA ARG A 59 1.36 18.62 -14.91
C ARG A 59 1.38 20.15 -14.89
N ARG A 60 1.66 20.76 -13.73
CA ARG A 60 1.81 22.22 -13.58
C ARG A 60 3.22 22.73 -13.88
N GLY A 61 4.19 21.82 -14.07
CA GLY A 61 5.58 22.19 -14.27
C GLY A 61 6.34 22.53 -12.99
N GLU A 62 5.87 22.06 -11.83
CA GLU A 62 6.42 22.38 -10.50
C GLU A 62 7.46 21.33 -10.02
N ALA A 63 8.24 20.73 -10.93
CA ALA A 63 9.15 19.62 -10.62
C ALA A 63 10.58 20.06 -10.25
#